data_AF-A0A4Z2EJY9-F1
#
_entry.id   AF-A0A4Z2EJY9-F1
#
_cell.length_a   1.000
_cell.length_b   1.000
_cell.length_c   1.000
_cell.angle_alpha   90.00
_cell.angle_beta   90.00
_cell.angle_gamma   90.00
#
_symmetry.space_group_name_H-M   'P 1'
#
loop_
_entity.id
_entity.type
_entity.pdbx_description
1 polymer ?
#
loop_
_entity_poly.entity_id
_entity_poly.type
_entity_poly.pdbx_seq_one_letter_code
_entity_poly.pdbx_strand_id
1 'polypeptide(L)'
;MTCLWCLQDELARVLVTLFDSRHLLYQLLWNMFSKEVELADSMQTLFRGNSLASKIMTFCFKVYGAAYLQKLLEPLLRGVITTPEHISFEVDPTRLEPGENLEENQRNLLQITERFFQAIIGSSSEFFLDIASDSPPSDSINHSLSFISDGNVLALHRLLWNNQERIGQYLSSNRDHKAVGRRPFDKMATLLAYLGPPEHKPVADTHWSSLNLTSSKFEEFMTRHQVHEKEEFKALKTLNIFYQAGTSKTGNPVFYYVARR
;
A
#
# COMPACT_ATOMS: atom_id res chain seq x y z
N MET A 1 8.00 -18.23 1.35
CA MET A 1 7.68 -17.90 -0.06
C MET A 1 7.04 -16.52 -0.05
N THR A 2 7.80 -15.45 -0.27
CA THR A 2 7.25 -14.09 -0.32
C THR A 2 6.31 -13.99 -1.51
N CYS A 3 5.04 -13.67 -1.25
CA CYS A 3 4.00 -13.53 -2.26
C CYS A 3 4.45 -12.50 -3.33
N LEU A 4 4.36 -12.87 -4.61
CA LEU A 4 4.76 -12.02 -5.75
C LEU A 4 4.08 -10.63 -5.70
N TRP A 5 2.86 -10.58 -5.17
CA TRP A 5 2.09 -9.37 -4.94
C TRP A 5 2.76 -8.41 -3.95
N CYS A 6 3.19 -8.92 -2.79
CA CYS A 6 3.86 -8.13 -1.76
C CYS A 6 5.22 -7.59 -2.25
N LEU A 7 5.89 -8.35 -3.12
CA LEU A 7 7.16 -7.94 -3.74
C LEU A 7 6.98 -6.70 -4.63
N GLN A 8 5.92 -6.66 -5.42
CA GLN A 8 5.65 -5.54 -6.30
C GLN A 8 5.25 -4.26 -5.53
N ASP A 9 4.52 -4.38 -4.42
CA ASP A 9 4.21 -3.24 -3.55
C ASP A 9 5.47 -2.66 -2.91
N GLU A 10 6.35 -3.52 -2.44
CA GLU A 10 7.64 -3.10 -1.88
C GLU A 10 8.54 -2.48 -2.95
N LEU A 11 8.58 -3.07 -4.15
CA LEU A 11 9.36 -2.54 -5.27
C LEU A 11 8.85 -1.16 -5.70
N ALA A 12 7.53 -0.96 -5.83
CA ALA A 12 6.94 0.32 -6.17
C ALA A 12 7.35 1.42 -5.18
N ARG A 13 7.24 1.11 -3.88
CA ARG A 13 7.66 2.01 -2.78
C ARG A 13 9.15 2.36 -2.88
N VAL A 14 10.01 1.36 -3.01
CA VAL A 14 11.47 1.56 -3.08
C VAL A 14 11.85 2.40 -4.32
N LEU A 15 11.28 2.10 -5.48
CA LEU A 15 11.55 2.83 -6.72
C LEU A 15 11.11 4.28 -6.63
N VAL A 16 9.88 4.55 -6.18
CA VAL A 16 9.39 5.93 -6.07
C VAL A 16 10.24 6.74 -5.11
N THR A 17 10.50 6.24 -3.89
CA THR A 17 11.30 6.99 -2.92
C THR A 17 12.73 7.23 -3.39
N LEU A 18 13.36 6.24 -4.05
CA LEU A 18 14.74 6.38 -4.53
C LEU A 18 14.86 7.34 -5.71
N PHE A 19 13.95 7.27 -6.69
CA PHE A 19 13.98 8.17 -7.84
C PHE A 19 13.58 9.60 -7.45
N ASP A 20 12.63 9.75 -6.52
CA ASP A 20 12.26 11.06 -5.97
C ASP A 20 13.44 11.73 -5.24
N SER A 21 14.15 10.98 -4.38
CA SER A 21 15.33 11.50 -3.67
C SER A 21 16.48 11.97 -4.57
N ARG A 22 16.44 11.63 -5.87
CA ARG A 22 17.44 12.04 -6.88
C ARG A 22 16.87 12.99 -7.93
N HIS A 23 15.65 13.49 -7.75
CA HIS A 23 14.95 14.33 -8.71
C HIS A 23 14.74 13.66 -10.09
N LEU A 24 14.63 12.33 -10.11
CA LEU A 24 14.42 11.51 -11.32
C LEU A 24 13.01 10.88 -11.36
N LEU A 25 12.11 11.28 -10.45
CA LEU A 25 10.76 10.68 -10.34
C LEU A 25 9.97 10.77 -11.65
N TYR A 26 9.99 11.92 -12.32
CA TYR A 26 9.32 12.09 -13.60
C TYR A 26 9.77 11.05 -14.64
N GLN A 27 11.07 10.75 -14.70
CA GLN A 27 11.63 9.79 -15.65
C GLN A 27 11.18 8.36 -15.32
N LEU A 28 11.08 8.02 -14.03
CA LEU A 28 10.49 6.74 -13.60
C LEU A 28 9.03 6.64 -14.05
N LEU A 29 8.22 7.66 -13.76
CA LEU A 29 6.80 7.68 -14.10
C LEU A 29 6.60 7.61 -15.62
N TRP A 30 7.34 8.39 -16.39
CA TRP A 30 7.32 8.36 -17.84
C TRP A 30 7.58 6.95 -18.37
N ASN A 31 8.71 6.33 -17.99
CA ASN A 31 9.06 5.01 -18.48
C ASN A 31 8.02 3.94 -18.10
N MET A 32 7.53 3.97 -16.85
CA MET A 32 6.57 2.98 -16.37
C MET A 32 5.20 3.15 -17.01
N PHE A 33 4.71 4.38 -17.15
CA PHE A 33 3.39 4.66 -17.72
C PHE A 33 3.38 4.52 -19.24
N SER A 34 4.42 4.97 -19.94
CA SER A 34 4.57 4.69 -21.37
C SER A 34 4.55 3.20 -21.63
N LYS A 35 5.24 2.40 -20.82
CA LYS A 35 5.25 0.95 -21.01
C LYS A 35 3.90 0.31 -20.76
N GLU A 36 3.17 0.76 -19.74
CA GLU A 36 1.81 0.28 -19.46
C GLU A 36 0.86 0.58 -20.63
N VAL A 37 0.96 1.78 -21.21
CA VAL A 37 0.17 2.20 -22.36
C VAL A 37 0.50 1.38 -23.60
N GLU A 38 1.79 1.13 -23.88
CA GLU A 38 2.23 0.29 -25.01
C GLU A 38 1.70 -1.15 -24.93
N LEU A 39 1.54 -1.69 -23.72
CA LEU A 39 1.13 -3.07 -23.49
C LEU A 39 -0.38 -3.24 -23.37
N ALA A 40 -1.14 -2.16 -23.23
CA ALA A 40 -2.59 -2.22 -23.04
C ALA A 40 -3.31 -2.53 -24.37
N ASP A 41 -4.16 -3.56 -24.36
CA ASP A 41 -5.00 -3.91 -25.52
C ASP A 41 -6.07 -2.84 -25.81
N SER A 42 -6.51 -2.10 -24.78
CA SER A 42 -7.53 -1.07 -24.91
C SER A 42 -7.44 -0.02 -23.81
N MET A 43 -8.03 1.16 -24.06
CA MET A 43 -8.07 2.25 -23.07
C MET A 43 -8.86 1.86 -21.80
N GLN A 44 -9.81 0.93 -21.92
CA GLN A 44 -10.66 0.50 -20.81
C GLN A 44 -9.93 -0.40 -19.81
N THR A 45 -8.79 -1.00 -20.16
CA THR A 45 -8.00 -1.86 -19.25
C THR A 45 -6.82 -1.12 -18.63
N LEU A 46 -6.49 0.07 -19.12
CA LEU A 46 -5.34 0.87 -18.72
C LEU A 46 -5.40 1.24 -17.23
N PHE A 47 -4.33 0.94 -16.49
CA PHE A 47 -4.18 1.17 -15.05
C PHE A 47 -5.28 0.55 -14.15
N ARG A 48 -6.06 -0.40 -14.68
CA ARG A 48 -7.07 -1.14 -13.88
C ARG A 48 -6.56 -2.46 -13.32
N GLY A 49 -5.41 -2.92 -13.82
CA GLY A 49 -4.76 -4.14 -13.38
C GLY A 49 -3.85 -3.94 -12.16
N ASN A 50 -3.36 -5.05 -11.61
CA ASN A 50 -2.41 -5.06 -10.50
C ASN A 50 -0.96 -5.11 -11.01
N SER A 51 -0.64 -4.23 -11.96
CA SER A 51 0.69 -4.08 -12.54
C SER A 51 1.60 -3.26 -11.63
N LEU A 52 2.92 -3.30 -11.91
CA LEU A 52 3.86 -2.43 -11.20
C LEU A 52 3.58 -0.94 -11.47
N ALA A 53 3.14 -0.58 -12.68
CA ALA A 53 2.78 0.80 -13.02
C ALA A 53 1.59 1.29 -12.19
N SER A 54 0.51 0.50 -12.08
CA SER A 54 -0.64 0.82 -11.22
C SER A 54 -0.26 0.96 -9.75
N LYS A 55 0.66 0.11 -9.26
CA LYS A 55 1.17 0.20 -7.89
C LYS A 55 2.03 1.46 -7.66
N ILE A 56 2.88 1.82 -8.61
CA ILE A 56 3.67 3.07 -8.59
C ILE A 56 2.73 4.27 -8.56
N MET A 57 1.72 4.30 -9.44
CA MET A 57 0.72 5.37 -9.48
C MET A 57 -0.02 5.50 -8.14
N THR A 58 -0.51 4.38 -7.61
CA THR A 58 -1.22 4.34 -6.31
C THR A 58 -0.32 4.83 -5.17
N PHE A 59 0.95 4.43 -5.18
CA PHE A 59 1.91 4.87 -4.17
C PHE A 59 2.19 6.38 -4.25
N CYS A 60 2.34 6.94 -5.46
CA CYS A 60 2.47 8.38 -5.63
C CYS A 60 1.24 9.14 -5.12
N PHE A 61 0.03 8.70 -5.46
CA PHE A 61 -1.20 9.33 -4.93
C PHE A 61 -1.28 9.26 -3.42
N LYS A 62 -0.81 8.17 -2.81
CA LYS A 62 -0.76 8.05 -1.36
C LYS A 62 0.25 9.00 -0.73
N VAL A 63 1.46 9.11 -1.28
CA VAL A 63 2.53 9.93 -0.68
C VAL A 63 2.24 11.41 -0.84
N TYR A 64 1.84 11.85 -2.04
CA TYR A 64 1.66 13.27 -2.34
C TYR A 64 0.23 13.75 -2.10
N GLY A 65 -0.77 12.88 -2.25
CA GLY A 65 -2.18 13.23 -2.15
C GLY A 65 -2.80 13.04 -0.76
N ALA A 66 -2.10 12.44 0.21
CA ALA A 66 -2.68 12.15 1.52
C ALA A 66 -3.15 13.42 2.26
N ALA A 67 -2.30 14.44 2.33
CA ALA A 67 -2.64 15.70 3.00
C ALA A 67 -3.81 16.41 2.30
N TYR A 68 -3.78 16.47 0.97
CA TYR A 68 -4.87 17.00 0.14
C TYR A 68 -6.19 16.27 0.39
N LEU A 69 -6.21 14.93 0.30
CA LEU A 69 -7.41 14.14 0.52
C LEU A 69 -7.94 14.27 1.94
N GLN A 70 -7.05 14.34 2.94
CA GLN A 70 -7.47 14.55 4.32
C GLN A 70 -8.14 15.91 4.47
N LYS A 71 -7.49 17.00 4.03
CA LYS A 71 -8.03 18.36 4.10
C LYS A 71 -9.38 18.48 3.40
N LEU A 72 -9.54 17.81 2.25
CA LEU A 72 -10.76 17.80 1.45
C LEU A 72 -11.89 16.98 2.09
N LEU A 73 -11.62 15.73 2.47
CA LEU A 73 -12.65 14.77 2.88
C LEU A 73 -12.99 14.84 4.36
N GLU A 74 -12.05 15.24 5.22
CA GLU A 74 -12.25 15.30 6.67
C GLU A 74 -13.48 16.15 7.09
N PRO A 75 -13.66 17.40 6.62
CA PRO A 75 -14.84 18.20 7.01
C PRO A 75 -16.15 17.59 6.48
N LEU A 76 -16.13 16.98 5.30
CA LEU A 76 -17.31 16.33 4.70
C LEU A 76 -17.74 15.10 5.52
N LEU A 77 -16.77 14.24 5.85
CA LEU A 77 -17.00 13.05 6.66
C LEU A 77 -17.45 13.42 8.07
N ARG A 78 -16.85 14.45 8.70
CA ARG A 78 -17.32 14.97 9.98
C ARG A 78 -18.78 15.41 9.90
N GLY A 79 -19.16 16.13 8.84
CA GLY A 79 -20.55 16.52 8.59
C GLY A 79 -21.50 15.32 8.57
N VAL A 80 -21.15 14.25 7.83
CA VAL A 80 -21.94 13.01 7.77
C VAL A 80 -22.04 12.33 9.13
N ILE A 81 -20.93 12.20 9.85
CA ILE A 81 -20.90 11.50 11.15
C ILE A 81 -21.68 12.27 12.22
N THR A 82 -21.68 13.60 12.18
CA THR A 82 -22.47 14.45 13.09
C THR A 82 -23.94 14.55 12.72
N THR A 83 -24.34 13.98 11.58
CA THR A 83 -25.73 13.99 11.14
C THR A 83 -26.57 13.11 12.09
N PRO A 84 -27.80 13.51 12.47
CA PRO A 84 -28.63 12.75 13.40
C PRO A 84 -28.82 11.29 12.99
N GLU A 85 -28.93 10.39 13.97
CA GLU A 85 -29.11 8.92 13.79
C GLU A 85 -30.34 8.53 12.96
N HIS A 86 -31.26 9.46 12.69
CA HIS A 86 -32.46 9.22 11.90
C HIS A 86 -32.26 9.34 10.39
N ILE A 87 -31.07 9.73 9.90
CA ILE A 87 -30.81 9.82 8.46
C ILE A 87 -30.24 8.50 7.96
N SER A 88 -31.03 7.81 7.13
CA SER A 88 -30.64 6.59 6.43
C SER A 88 -30.29 6.88 4.97
N PHE A 89 -29.37 6.08 4.45
CA PHE A 89 -28.89 6.11 3.06
C PHE A 89 -29.11 4.76 2.36
N GLU A 90 -29.87 3.84 2.97
CA GLU A 90 -30.14 2.52 2.40
C GLU A 90 -31.12 2.65 1.22
N VAL A 91 -30.67 2.25 0.04
CA VAL A 91 -31.42 2.35 -1.22
C VAL A 91 -31.79 0.99 -1.79
N ASP A 92 -31.38 -0.10 -1.15
CA ASP A 92 -31.81 -1.45 -1.47
C ASP A 92 -33.17 -1.74 -0.81
N PRO A 93 -34.26 -1.92 -1.58
CA PRO A 93 -35.59 -2.18 -1.03
C PRO A 93 -35.65 -3.44 -0.16
N THR A 94 -34.73 -4.39 -0.36
CA THR A 94 -34.70 -5.65 0.41
C THR A 94 -34.03 -5.51 1.77
N ARG A 95 -33.33 -4.40 2.01
CA ARG A 95 -32.56 -4.11 3.24
C ARG A 95 -33.14 -2.95 4.05
N LEU A 96 -34.30 -2.45 3.64
CA LEU A 96 -34.97 -1.30 4.24
C LEU A 96 -35.60 -1.68 5.59
N GLU A 97 -35.36 -0.87 6.62
CA GLU A 97 -35.91 -1.13 7.95
C GLU A 97 -37.40 -0.70 8.03
N PRO A 98 -38.21 -1.32 8.92
CA PRO A 98 -39.61 -0.95 9.09
C PRO A 98 -39.76 0.50 9.58
N GLY A 99 -40.25 1.39 8.72
CA GLY A 99 -40.43 2.81 9.02
C GLY A 99 -39.53 3.76 8.22
N GLU A 100 -38.57 3.22 7.46
CA GLU A 100 -37.77 4.01 6.53
C GLU A 100 -38.50 4.25 5.20
N ASN A 101 -38.22 5.39 4.56
CA ASN A 101 -38.78 5.74 3.27
C ASN A 101 -37.67 5.70 2.20
N LEU A 102 -37.86 4.85 1.18
CA LEU A 102 -36.90 4.66 0.10
C LEU A 102 -36.62 5.96 -0.68
N GLU A 103 -37.65 6.76 -0.99
CA GLU A 103 -37.49 8.01 -1.75
C GLU A 103 -36.71 9.05 -0.92
N GLU A 104 -36.94 9.07 0.39
CA GLU A 104 -36.19 9.93 1.30
C GLU A 104 -34.71 9.51 1.37
N ASN A 105 -34.43 8.22 1.52
CA ASN A 105 -33.07 7.69 1.56
C ASN A 105 -32.31 7.95 0.25
N GLN A 106 -32.98 7.80 -0.90
CA GLN A 106 -32.41 8.14 -2.21
C GLN A 106 -32.06 9.62 -2.32
N ARG A 107 -32.95 10.51 -1.86
CA ARG A 107 -32.70 11.96 -1.83
C ARG A 107 -31.55 12.31 -0.89
N ASN A 108 -31.47 11.68 0.28
CA ASN A 108 -30.35 11.84 1.21
C ASN A 108 -29.03 11.45 0.55
N LEU A 109 -28.99 10.30 -0.13
CA LEU A 109 -27.81 9.81 -0.84
C LEU A 109 -27.39 10.73 -1.98
N LEU A 110 -28.33 11.22 -2.78
CA LEU A 110 -28.05 12.17 -3.85
C LEU A 110 -27.48 13.48 -3.30
N GLN A 111 -28.10 14.03 -2.25
CA GLN A 111 -27.66 15.27 -1.65
C GLN A 111 -26.24 15.17 -1.08
N ILE A 112 -25.91 14.06 -0.39
CA ILE A 112 -24.56 13.89 0.14
C ILE A 112 -23.55 13.64 -0.98
N THR A 113 -23.90 12.86 -2.00
CA THR A 113 -23.03 12.60 -3.15
C THR A 113 -22.73 13.89 -3.91
N GLU A 114 -23.73 14.75 -4.11
CA GLU A 114 -23.55 16.05 -4.75
C GLU A 114 -22.59 16.94 -3.94
N ARG A 115 -22.71 16.99 -2.61
CA ARG A 115 -21.78 17.74 -1.76
C ARG A 115 -20.33 17.25 -1.91
N PHE A 116 -20.12 15.94 -1.88
CA PHE A 116 -18.78 15.36 -2.08
C PHE A 116 -18.25 15.67 -3.49
N PHE A 117 -19.07 15.51 -4.52
CA PHE A 117 -18.68 15.75 -5.90
C PHE A 117 -18.31 17.22 -6.15
N GLN A 118 -19.12 18.16 -5.66
CA GLN A 118 -18.85 19.59 -5.78
C GLN A 118 -17.58 20.00 -5.04
N ALA A 119 -17.32 19.44 -3.85
CA ALA A 119 -16.08 19.68 -3.13
C ALA A 119 -14.86 19.20 -3.93
N ILE A 120 -14.93 17.99 -4.51
CA ILE A 120 -13.84 17.39 -5.30
C ILE A 120 -13.55 18.21 -6.57
N ILE A 121 -14.58 18.68 -7.28
CA ILE A 121 -14.38 19.51 -8.48
C ILE A 121 -13.89 20.91 -8.10
N GLY A 122 -14.44 21.47 -7.02
CA GLY A 122 -14.09 22.79 -6.50
C GLY A 122 -12.65 22.88 -5.97
N SER A 123 -12.05 21.77 -5.52
CA SER A 123 -10.68 21.73 -5.01
C SER A 123 -9.60 21.59 -6.11
N SER A 124 -9.98 21.65 -7.38
CA SER A 124 -9.05 21.51 -8.52
C SER A 124 -7.92 22.55 -8.53
N SER A 125 -8.16 23.77 -8.05
CA SER A 125 -7.13 24.81 -7.92
C SER A 125 -6.13 24.51 -6.80
N GLU A 126 -6.58 23.94 -5.68
CA GLU A 126 -5.73 23.54 -4.56
C GLU A 126 -4.91 22.29 -4.90
N PHE A 127 -5.43 21.40 -5.74
CA PHE A 127 -4.74 20.18 -6.17
C PHE A 127 -3.38 20.46 -6.81
N PHE A 128 -3.29 21.43 -7.72
CA PHE A 128 -2.03 21.77 -8.37
C PHE A 128 -1.05 22.47 -7.42
N LEU A 129 -1.55 23.25 -6.46
CA LEU A 129 -0.69 23.90 -5.47
C LEU A 129 -0.12 22.88 -4.47
N ASP A 130 -0.93 21.93 -4.02
CA ASP A 130 -0.52 20.97 -2.99
C ASP A 130 0.26 19.77 -3.54
N ILE A 131 0.05 19.39 -4.82
CA ILE A 131 0.70 18.21 -5.43
C ILE A 131 1.79 18.59 -6.44
N ALA A 132 1.70 19.76 -7.10
CA ALA A 132 2.67 20.19 -8.12
C ALA A 132 3.62 21.30 -7.65
N SER A 133 3.45 21.86 -6.44
CA SER A 133 4.50 22.68 -5.82
C SER A 133 5.66 21.78 -5.42
N ASP A 134 6.82 22.00 -6.03
CA ASP A 134 8.08 21.41 -5.57
C ASP A 134 8.25 21.65 -4.07
N SER A 135 8.31 20.54 -3.32
CA SER A 135 8.54 20.44 -1.87
C SER A 135 7.47 21.05 -0.96
N PRO A 136 7.04 20.32 0.09
CA PRO A 136 6.19 20.92 1.13
C PRO A 136 6.97 22.03 1.85
N PRO A 137 6.34 23.20 2.12
CA PRO A 137 6.94 24.23 2.93
C PRO A 137 7.26 23.67 4.31
N SER A 138 8.45 24.01 4.80
CA SER A 138 9.02 23.64 6.08
C SER A 138 8.02 23.78 7.23
N ASP A 139 8.11 22.81 8.15
CA ASP A 139 7.58 22.85 9.53
C ASP A 139 6.14 22.35 9.74
N SER A 140 5.86 21.08 9.41
CA SER A 140 4.98 20.18 10.22
C SER A 140 4.72 18.79 9.62
N ILE A 141 5.56 18.28 8.71
CA ILE A 141 5.62 16.84 8.38
C ILE A 141 7.03 16.37 8.71
N ASN A 142 7.29 16.25 10.01
CA ASN A 142 8.53 15.74 10.58
C ASN A 142 8.71 14.26 10.22
N HIS A 143 9.19 14.00 9.02
CA HIS A 143 10.27 13.07 8.68
C HIS A 143 10.37 13.05 7.15
N SER A 144 11.23 13.91 6.62
CA SER A 144 12.30 13.43 5.77
C SER A 144 11.97 12.21 4.90
N LEU A 145 11.41 12.45 3.72
CA LEU A 145 11.85 11.72 2.52
C LEU A 145 13.38 11.93 2.28
N SER A 146 14.00 12.83 3.06
CA SER A 146 15.37 13.33 2.98
C SER A 146 16.50 12.39 3.44
N PHE A 147 16.29 11.08 3.53
CA PHE A 147 17.38 10.12 3.42
C PHE A 147 16.76 8.80 3.03
N ILE A 148 17.33 8.08 2.06
CA ILE A 148 16.92 6.72 1.75
C ILE A 148 16.92 5.95 3.08
N SER A 149 15.73 5.65 3.63
CA SER A 149 15.67 5.01 4.94
C SER A 149 16.45 3.70 4.89
N ASP A 150 17.11 3.32 5.97
CA ASP A 150 17.85 2.05 6.01
C ASP A 150 16.96 0.87 5.59
N GLY A 151 15.65 0.95 5.88
CA GLY A 151 14.65 0.01 5.38
C GLY A 151 14.50 -0.02 3.86
N ASN A 152 14.59 1.11 3.16
CA ASN A 152 14.61 1.17 1.69
C ASN A 152 15.91 0.63 1.11
N VAL A 153 17.06 0.94 1.72
CA VAL A 153 18.36 0.41 1.29
C VAL A 153 18.39 -1.12 1.43
N LEU A 154 17.96 -1.64 2.58
CA LEU A 154 17.89 -3.08 2.84
C LEU A 154 16.88 -3.77 1.93
N ALA A 155 15.72 -3.15 1.69
CA ALA A 155 14.75 -3.66 0.72
C ALA A 155 15.34 -3.71 -0.68
N LEU A 156 16.00 -2.63 -1.14
CA LEU A 156 16.65 -2.60 -2.45
C LEU A 156 17.74 -3.67 -2.55
N HIS A 157 18.61 -3.79 -1.54
CA HIS A 157 19.66 -4.80 -1.51
C HIS A 157 19.07 -6.20 -1.62
N ARG A 158 18.05 -6.52 -0.82
CA ARG A 158 17.35 -7.81 -0.86
C ARG A 158 16.68 -8.06 -2.21
N LEU A 159 16.00 -7.06 -2.78
CA LEU A 159 15.33 -7.16 -4.08
C LEU A 159 16.33 -7.44 -5.20
N LEU A 160 17.45 -6.72 -5.23
CA LEU A 160 18.50 -6.90 -6.24
C LEU A 160 19.21 -8.24 -6.06
N TRP A 161 19.62 -8.60 -4.84
CA TRP A 161 20.29 -9.86 -4.55
C TRP A 161 19.46 -11.08 -4.95
N ASN A 162 18.17 -11.10 -4.60
CA ASN A 162 17.29 -12.23 -4.86
C ASN A 162 16.88 -12.38 -6.33
N ASN A 163 16.99 -11.32 -7.12
CA ASN A 163 16.54 -11.32 -8.52
C ASN A 163 17.69 -11.12 -9.53
N GLN A 164 18.95 -11.02 -9.08
CA GLN A 164 20.09 -10.69 -9.93
C GLN A 164 20.29 -11.66 -11.10
N GLU A 165 20.07 -12.97 -10.90
CA GLU A 165 20.21 -13.96 -11.98
C GLU A 165 19.17 -13.75 -13.08
N ARG A 166 17.90 -13.53 -12.70
CA ARG A 166 16.79 -13.28 -13.64
C ARG A 166 17.00 -11.98 -14.41
N ILE A 167 17.45 -10.92 -13.72
CA ILE A 167 17.79 -9.63 -14.33
C ILE A 167 18.94 -9.84 -15.34
N GLY A 168 19.98 -10.58 -14.96
CA GLY A 168 21.11 -10.89 -15.82
C GLY A 168 20.72 -11.70 -17.06
N GLN A 169 19.83 -12.68 -16.93
CA GLN A 169 19.31 -13.47 -18.06
C GLN A 169 18.48 -12.58 -19.01
N TYR A 170 17.60 -11.75 -18.48
CA TYR A 170 16.76 -10.84 -19.28
C TYR A 170 17.58 -9.82 -20.09
N LEU A 171 18.60 -9.21 -19.46
CA LEU A 171 19.50 -8.28 -20.14
C LEU A 171 20.38 -8.97 -21.20
N SER A 172 20.66 -10.26 -21.02
CA SER A 172 21.41 -11.08 -21.99
C SER A 172 20.55 -11.59 -23.15
N SER A 173 19.23 -11.70 -22.99
CA SER A 173 18.34 -12.16 -24.05
C SER A 173 17.89 -11.03 -25.00
N ASN A 174 17.78 -9.79 -24.51
CA ASN A 174 17.23 -8.69 -25.30
C ASN A 174 18.32 -7.84 -25.98
N ARG A 175 18.38 -7.85 -27.32
CA ARG A 175 19.44 -7.20 -28.12
C ARG A 175 19.53 -5.68 -27.92
N ASP A 176 18.39 -5.00 -27.74
CA ASP A 176 18.35 -3.54 -27.55
C ASP A 176 18.81 -3.12 -26.15
N HIS A 177 18.58 -3.96 -25.15
CA HIS A 177 18.99 -3.71 -23.76
C HIS A 177 20.43 -4.14 -23.45
N LYS A 178 21.07 -4.93 -24.34
CA LYS A 178 22.47 -5.36 -24.18
C LYS A 178 23.45 -4.19 -24.13
N ALA A 179 23.21 -3.14 -24.92
CA ALA A 179 24.15 -2.01 -25.01
C ALA A 179 24.06 -1.06 -23.80
N VAL A 180 22.86 -0.86 -23.25
CA VAL A 180 22.61 0.15 -22.21
C VAL A 180 22.56 -0.46 -20.80
N GLY A 181 21.98 -1.66 -20.64
CA GLY A 181 21.74 -2.26 -19.33
C GLY A 181 22.86 -3.17 -18.81
N ARG A 182 23.67 -3.76 -19.71
CA ARG A 182 24.65 -4.80 -19.31
C ARG A 182 25.83 -4.24 -18.51
N ARG A 183 26.44 -3.14 -18.95
CA ARG A 183 27.58 -2.53 -18.25
C ARG A 183 27.22 -2.03 -16.84
N PRO A 184 26.09 -1.34 -16.62
CA PRO A 184 25.62 -1.02 -15.26
C PRO A 184 25.32 -2.27 -14.43
N PHE A 185 24.72 -3.29 -15.03
CA PHE A 185 24.43 -4.55 -14.34
C PHE A 185 25.70 -5.27 -13.85
N ASP A 186 26.76 -5.35 -14.67
CA ASP A 186 28.01 -6.02 -14.25
C ASP A 186 28.69 -5.27 -13.08
N LYS A 187 28.63 -3.94 -13.06
CA LYS A 187 29.08 -3.12 -11.91
C LYS A 187 28.23 -3.40 -10.66
N MET A 188 26.91 -3.44 -10.81
CA MET A 188 26.00 -3.76 -9.72
C MET A 188 26.21 -5.18 -9.18
N ALA A 189 26.38 -6.19 -10.04
CA ALA A 189 26.64 -7.57 -9.65
C ALA A 189 27.96 -7.69 -8.88
N THR A 190 28.99 -6.95 -9.31
CA THR A 190 30.26 -6.86 -8.59
C THR A 190 30.06 -6.26 -7.19
N LEU A 191 29.28 -5.18 -7.06
CA LEU A 191 28.96 -4.58 -5.76
C LEU A 191 28.19 -5.56 -4.85
N LEU A 192 27.19 -6.26 -5.38
CA LEU A 192 26.45 -7.28 -4.64
C LEU A 192 27.38 -8.39 -4.15
N ALA A 193 28.32 -8.86 -4.98
CA ALA A 193 29.29 -9.88 -4.57
C ALA A 193 30.19 -9.43 -3.41
N TYR A 194 30.57 -8.14 -3.37
CA TYR A 194 31.30 -7.57 -2.24
C TYR A 194 30.46 -7.42 -0.97
N LEU A 195 29.17 -7.08 -1.11
CA LEU A 195 28.26 -6.90 0.02
C LEU A 195 27.79 -8.23 0.63
N GLY A 196 27.77 -9.30 -0.17
CA GLY A 196 27.27 -10.61 0.25
C GLY A 196 25.74 -10.66 0.42
N PRO A 197 25.20 -11.80 0.87
CA PRO A 197 23.76 -11.94 1.08
C PRO A 197 23.24 -10.93 2.11
N PRO A 198 22.03 -10.36 1.92
CA PRO A 198 21.46 -9.40 2.86
C PRO A 198 21.35 -10.03 4.26
N GLU A 199 21.83 -9.32 5.29
CA GLU A 199 21.69 -9.78 6.67
C GLU A 199 20.22 -10.00 7.02
N HIS A 200 19.88 -11.20 7.50
CA HIS A 200 18.60 -11.51 8.13
C HIS A 200 18.51 -10.83 9.50
N LYS A 201 18.49 -9.50 9.55
CA LYS A 201 17.89 -8.86 10.73
C LYS A 201 16.39 -9.05 10.61
N PRO A 202 15.73 -9.79 11.53
CA PRO A 202 14.30 -9.67 11.65
C PRO A 202 14.03 -8.17 11.81
N VAL A 203 13.06 -7.66 11.07
CA VAL A 203 12.58 -6.28 11.23
C VAL A 203 11.92 -6.21 12.61
N ALA A 204 12.75 -6.15 13.65
CA ALA A 204 12.37 -5.79 14.99
C ALA A 204 12.39 -4.25 15.01
N ASP A 205 11.23 -3.70 15.33
CA ASP A 205 11.07 -2.39 15.95
C ASP A 205 11.30 -1.16 15.08
N THR A 206 10.86 -1.18 13.82
CA THR A 206 10.27 0.06 13.28
C THR A 206 8.83 0.11 13.75
N HIS A 207 8.60 0.84 14.83
CA HIS A 207 7.31 1.23 15.37
C HIS A 207 6.56 2.03 14.30
N TRP A 208 6.04 1.35 13.28
CA TRP A 208 5.15 1.93 12.28
C TRP A 208 3.82 2.18 12.97
N SER A 209 3.60 3.45 13.27
CA SER A 209 2.34 4.03 13.69
C SER A 209 1.16 3.26 13.11
N SER A 210 0.51 2.56 14.02
CA SER A 210 -0.82 1.96 13.95
C SER A 210 -1.77 2.77 13.07
N LEU A 211 -2.07 2.24 11.89
CA LEU A 211 -3.33 2.35 11.14
C LEU A 211 -3.04 1.81 9.74
N ASN A 212 -3.11 0.48 9.57
CA ASN A 212 -3.36 -0.23 8.31
C ASN A 212 -3.08 -1.73 8.52
N LEU A 213 -3.93 -2.40 9.30
CA LEU A 213 -3.90 -3.86 9.41
C LEU A 213 -4.70 -4.45 8.24
N THR A 214 -4.00 -4.95 7.22
CA THR A 214 -4.62 -5.82 6.21
C THR A 214 -4.64 -7.26 6.72
N SER A 215 -5.72 -8.00 6.48
CA SER A 215 -5.93 -9.40 6.94
C SER A 215 -4.72 -10.31 6.68
N SER A 216 -4.07 -10.17 5.52
CA SER A 216 -2.89 -10.93 5.13
C SER A 216 -1.63 -10.67 5.96
N LYS A 217 -1.46 -9.45 6.50
CA LYS A 217 -0.32 -9.12 7.37
C LYS A 217 -0.50 -9.67 8.78
N PHE A 218 -1.75 -9.84 9.23
CA PHE A 218 -2.06 -10.45 10.52
C PHE A 218 -1.78 -11.95 10.51
N GLU A 219 -2.23 -12.68 9.49
CA GLU A 219 -1.91 -14.10 9.32
C GLU A 219 -0.40 -14.33 9.19
N GLU A 220 0.29 -13.49 8.42
CA GLU A 220 1.74 -13.62 8.25
C GLU A 220 2.51 -13.26 9.54
N PHE A 221 2.02 -12.28 10.32
CA PHE A 221 2.55 -11.96 11.64
C PHE A 221 2.38 -13.13 12.63
N MET A 222 1.17 -13.73 12.67
CA MET A 222 0.87 -14.91 13.51
C MET A 222 1.64 -16.16 13.07
N THR A 223 1.94 -16.29 11.78
CA THR A 223 2.71 -17.43 11.23
C THR A 223 4.22 -17.27 11.44
N ARG A 224 4.75 -16.04 11.33
CA ARG A 224 6.17 -15.75 11.56
C ARG A 224 6.53 -15.72 13.04
N HIS A 225 5.60 -15.30 13.90
CA HIS A 225 5.73 -15.43 15.35
C HIS A 225 5.01 -16.69 15.80
N GLN A 226 5.59 -17.88 15.55
CA GLN A 226 5.20 -19.09 16.26
C GLN A 226 5.30 -18.83 17.77
N VAL A 227 4.14 -18.52 18.37
CA VAL A 227 3.94 -18.09 19.76
C VAL A 227 4.12 -19.29 20.70
N HIS A 228 5.31 -19.87 20.72
CA HIS A 228 5.61 -20.95 21.66
C HIS A 228 6.47 -20.51 22.84
N GLU A 229 7.28 -19.45 22.75
CA GLU A 229 8.20 -19.12 23.84
C GLU A 229 8.48 -17.61 24.01
N LYS A 230 7.45 -16.77 24.09
CA LYS A 230 7.62 -15.41 24.64
C LYS A 230 6.80 -15.26 25.92
N GLU A 231 7.46 -14.82 26.99
CA GLU A 231 6.88 -14.68 28.34
C GLU A 231 5.64 -13.77 28.37
N GLU A 232 5.57 -12.81 27.47
CA GLU A 232 4.44 -11.88 27.30
C GLU A 232 3.11 -12.59 26.98
N PHE A 233 3.16 -13.77 26.34
CA PHE A 233 1.96 -14.55 25.99
C PHE A 233 1.55 -15.55 27.07
N LYS A 234 2.34 -15.74 28.14
CA LYS A 234 1.90 -16.54 29.30
C LYS A 234 0.68 -15.90 29.94
N ALA A 235 0.64 -14.56 30.02
CA ALA A 235 -0.50 -13.82 30.56
C ALA A 235 -1.80 -14.11 29.79
N LEU A 236 -1.75 -14.13 28.46
CA LEU A 236 -2.88 -14.48 27.58
C LEU A 236 -3.29 -15.95 27.70
N LYS A 237 -2.33 -16.86 27.94
CA LYS A 237 -2.60 -18.29 28.16
C LYS A 237 -3.30 -18.54 29.50
N THR A 238 -2.94 -17.81 30.55
CA THR A 238 -3.64 -17.85 31.86
C THR A 238 -5.08 -17.36 31.79
N LEU A 239 -5.45 -16.55 30.78
CA LEU A 239 -6.81 -16.06 30.62
C LEU A 239 -7.76 -17.13 30.04
N ASN A 240 -7.27 -18.26 29.53
CA ASN A 240 -8.09 -19.38 29.01
C ASN A 240 -9.18 -18.92 28.02
N ILE A 241 -8.87 -17.92 27.19
CA ILE A 241 -9.81 -17.29 26.23
C ILE A 241 -9.68 -17.85 24.80
N PHE A 242 -8.55 -18.48 24.48
CA PHE A 242 -8.29 -19.10 23.18
C PHE A 242 -8.09 -20.60 23.36
N TYR A 243 -8.89 -21.40 22.65
CA TYR A 243 -8.78 -22.86 22.64
C TYR A 243 -8.48 -23.34 21.22
N GLN A 244 -7.38 -24.05 21.03
CA GLN A 244 -7.15 -24.80 19.80
C GLN A 244 -7.81 -26.17 19.95
N ALA A 245 -8.82 -26.46 19.13
CA ALA A 245 -9.47 -27.76 19.13
C ALA A 245 -9.73 -28.23 17.71
N GLY A 246 -9.03 -29.30 17.32
CA GLY A 246 -9.19 -29.97 16.04
C GLY A 246 -8.52 -29.28 14.85
N THR A 247 -8.75 -29.88 13.69
CA THR A 247 -8.26 -29.44 12.38
C THR A 247 -9.44 -29.34 11.42
N SER A 248 -9.44 -28.31 10.57
CA SER A 248 -10.42 -28.15 9.50
C SER A 248 -10.36 -29.31 8.51
N LYS A 249 -11.37 -29.44 7.64
CA LYS A 249 -11.37 -30.43 6.55
C LYS A 249 -10.18 -30.27 5.58
N THR A 250 -9.53 -29.11 5.59
CA THR A 250 -8.34 -28.80 4.79
C THR A 250 -7.03 -28.94 5.58
N GLY A 251 -7.08 -29.46 6.81
CA GLY A 251 -5.91 -29.76 7.65
C GLY A 251 -5.38 -28.58 8.48
N ASN A 252 -6.06 -27.44 8.49
CA ASN A 252 -5.60 -26.26 9.22
C ASN A 252 -6.08 -26.30 10.69
N PRO A 253 -5.25 -25.92 11.67
CA PRO A 253 -5.66 -25.88 13.07
C PRO A 253 -6.79 -24.86 13.29
N VAL A 254 -7.83 -25.24 14.04
CA VAL A 254 -8.99 -24.39 14.33
C VAL A 254 -8.87 -23.81 15.75
N PHE A 255 -9.04 -22.49 15.86
CA PHE A 255 -8.99 -21.76 17.13
C PHE A 255 -10.36 -21.18 17.47
N TYR A 256 -10.82 -21.46 18.69
CA TYR A 256 -12.03 -20.94 19.29
C TYR A 256 -11.67 -19.76 20.20
N TYR A 257 -12.30 -18.62 19.97
CA TYR A 257 -12.22 -17.45 20.83
C TYR A 257 -13.52 -17.32 21.62
N VAL A 258 -13.44 -17.36 22.95
CA VAL A 258 -14.58 -17.17 23.84
C VAL A 258 -14.55 -15.74 24.37
N ALA A 259 -15.29 -14.84 23.73
CA ALA A 259 -15.54 -13.51 24.26
C ALA A 259 -16.50 -13.61 25.44
N ARG A 260 -16.04 -13.30 26.66
CA ARG A 260 -16.95 -13.04 27.78
C ARG A 260 -17.56 -11.65 27.59
N ARG A 261 -18.89 -11.54 27.69
CA ARG A 261 -19.60 -10.25 27.72
C ARG A 261 -19.22 -9.45 28.96
#